data_AF-A0AA35XNL1-F1
#
_entry.id   AF-A0AA35XNL1-F1
#
_cell.length_a   1.000
_cell.length_b   1.000
_cell.length_c   1.000
_cell.angle_alpha   90.00
_cell.angle_beta   90.00
_cell.angle_gamma   90.00
#
_symmetry.space_group_name_H-M   'P 1'
#
loop_
_entity.id
_entity.type
_entity.pdbx_description
1 polymer ?
#
loop_
_entity_poly.entity_id
_entity_poly.type
_entity_poly.pdbx_seq_one_letter_code
_entity_poly.pdbx_strand_id
1 'polypeptide(L)'
;MEQREIQCEALINKCKQEAKQLAELAATKNKVHWSQSSFVSFCISVEEVLSYGVRKRYATSKQLSSSAKILADLGRRFPVAAATFDKCYGAKSHSSSSEDYAHLVTSSTTERRILWLRVAIIENSLVTIVNEIIKNADKYYTEYSAICHPVYGEVFGYLLDGPCSIRVSRLKIADTAISSPTPAEIVKRHNK
;
A
#
# COMPACT_ATOMS: atom_id res chain seq x y z
N MET A 1 2.68 2.28 -29.44
CA MET A 1 2.06 1.20 -28.65
C MET A 1 3.11 0.46 -27.85
N GLU A 2 4.17 -0.01 -28.49
CA GLU A 2 5.32 -0.71 -27.88
C GLU A 2 5.88 -0.08 -26.59
N GLN A 3 6.21 1.23 -26.58
CA GLN A 3 6.74 1.89 -25.37
C GLN A 3 5.79 1.84 -24.16
N ARG A 4 4.46 1.81 -24.40
CA ARG A 4 3.44 1.77 -23.34
C ARG A 4 3.27 0.36 -22.79
N GLU A 5 3.42 -0.64 -23.65
CA GLU A 5 3.40 -2.05 -23.28
C GLU A 5 4.63 -2.40 -22.43
N ILE A 6 5.81 -1.96 -22.86
CA ILE A 6 7.07 -2.05 -22.08
C ILE A 6 6.91 -1.41 -20.70
N GLN A 7 6.24 -0.25 -20.62
CA GLN A 7 5.99 0.42 -19.35
C GLN A 7 5.04 -0.38 -18.45
N CYS A 8 3.96 -0.97 -18.99
CA CYS A 8 3.06 -1.83 -18.23
C CYS A 8 3.78 -3.04 -17.68
N GLU A 9 4.57 -3.71 -18.53
CA GLU A 9 5.36 -4.86 -18.14
C GLU A 9 6.35 -4.50 -17.03
N ALA A 10 7.08 -3.39 -17.18
CA ALA A 10 8.03 -2.92 -16.17
C ALA A 10 7.36 -2.66 -14.81
N LEU A 11 6.17 -2.04 -14.80
CA LEU A 11 5.40 -1.80 -13.58
C LEU A 11 4.95 -3.11 -12.91
N ILE A 12 4.44 -4.06 -13.70
CA ILE A 12 4.03 -5.37 -13.20
C ILE A 12 5.23 -6.14 -12.65
N ASN A 13 6.36 -6.15 -13.36
CA ASN A 13 7.57 -6.84 -12.92
C ASN A 13 8.17 -6.23 -11.65
N LYS A 14 8.16 -4.90 -11.53
CA LYS A 14 8.53 -4.22 -10.28
C LYS A 14 7.60 -4.62 -9.13
N CYS A 15 6.28 -4.58 -9.34
CA CYS A 15 5.32 -5.00 -8.31
C CYS A 15 5.52 -6.47 -7.91
N LYS A 16 5.84 -7.35 -8.86
CA LYS A 16 6.14 -8.77 -8.60
C LYS A 16 7.37 -8.92 -7.70
N GLN A 17 8.42 -8.17 -7.98
CA GLN A 17 9.65 -8.20 -7.19
C GLN A 17 9.40 -7.74 -5.75
N GLU A 18 8.67 -6.64 -5.57
CA GLU A 18 8.34 -6.11 -4.24
C GLU A 18 7.40 -7.04 -3.45
N ALA A 19 6.42 -7.64 -4.12
CA ALA A 19 5.54 -8.65 -3.52
C ALA A 19 6.34 -9.85 -2.99
N LYS A 20 7.31 -10.33 -3.78
CA LYS A 20 8.19 -11.43 -3.38
C LYS A 20 9.02 -11.08 -2.15
N GLN A 21 9.66 -9.91 -2.15
CA GLN A 21 10.46 -9.45 -1.01
C GLN A 21 9.63 -9.33 0.27
N LEU A 22 8.41 -8.79 0.15
CA LEU A 22 7.50 -8.68 1.29
C LEU A 22 7.04 -10.06 1.80
N ALA A 23 6.75 -10.99 0.90
CA ALA A 23 6.37 -12.36 1.25
C ALA A 23 7.51 -13.11 1.96
N GLU A 24 8.74 -13.01 1.46
CA GLU A 24 9.94 -13.59 2.09
C GLU A 24 10.18 -13.01 3.49
N LEU A 25 9.98 -11.70 3.65
CA LEU A 25 10.06 -11.04 4.96
C LEU A 25 8.99 -11.55 5.92
N ALA A 26 7.74 -11.71 5.45
CA ALA A 26 6.64 -12.21 6.26
C ALA A 26 6.80 -13.69 6.63
N ALA A 27 7.48 -14.49 5.80
CA ALA A 27 7.79 -15.89 6.11
C ALA A 27 8.82 -16.02 7.24
N THR A 28 9.71 -15.04 7.39
CA THR A 28 10.75 -15.04 8.44
C THR A 28 10.34 -14.29 9.71
N LYS A 29 9.39 -13.37 9.62
CA LYS A 29 8.90 -12.55 10.74
C LYS A 29 7.44 -12.85 11.03
N ASN A 30 7.13 -13.17 12.28
CA ASN A 30 5.73 -13.38 12.72
C ASN A 30 4.80 -12.18 12.48
N LYS A 31 5.35 -10.95 12.37
CA LYS A 31 4.63 -9.71 12.03
C LYS A 31 5.54 -8.76 11.25
N VAL A 32 4.98 -8.11 10.22
CA VAL A 32 5.63 -7.03 9.47
C VAL A 32 5.15 -5.69 10.04
N HIS A 33 6.05 -4.76 10.35
CA HIS A 33 5.64 -3.44 10.82
C HIS A 33 5.37 -2.52 9.63
N TRP A 34 4.33 -1.67 9.72
CA TRP A 34 3.87 -0.82 8.60
C TRP A 34 4.92 0.18 8.08
N SER A 35 5.92 0.54 8.89
CA SER A 35 7.01 1.43 8.46
C SER A 35 8.22 0.68 7.88
N GLN A 36 8.20 -0.65 7.83
CA GLN A 36 9.30 -1.41 7.23
C GLN A 36 9.40 -1.12 5.73
N SER A 37 10.63 -0.93 5.26
CA SER A 37 10.91 -0.56 3.87
C SER A 37 10.24 -1.49 2.87
N SER A 38 10.31 -2.82 3.05
CA SER A 38 9.66 -3.78 2.14
C SER A 38 8.13 -3.59 2.03
N PHE A 39 7.46 -3.22 3.13
CA PHE A 39 6.03 -2.95 3.10
C PHE A 39 5.72 -1.62 2.39
N VAL A 40 6.53 -0.59 2.66
CA VAL A 40 6.38 0.73 2.03
C VAL A 40 6.67 0.64 0.52
N SER A 41 7.75 -0.01 0.12
CA SER A 41 8.12 -0.22 -1.28
C SER A 41 7.08 -1.03 -2.04
N PHE A 42 6.52 -2.08 -1.42
CA PHE A 42 5.37 -2.79 -1.98
C PHE A 42 4.18 -1.87 -2.22
N CYS A 43 3.76 -1.08 -1.22
CA CYS A 43 2.68 -0.11 -1.39
C CYS A 43 2.96 0.90 -2.51
N ILE A 44 4.20 1.39 -2.64
CA ILE A 44 4.59 2.30 -3.72
C ILE A 44 4.46 1.62 -5.09
N SER A 45 4.90 0.36 -5.23
CA SER A 45 4.78 -0.36 -6.50
C SER A 45 3.33 -0.60 -6.92
N VAL A 46 2.45 -0.91 -5.96
CA VAL A 46 1.00 -1.03 -6.18
C VAL A 46 0.39 0.31 -6.59
N GLU A 47 0.79 1.40 -5.93
CA GLU A 47 0.38 2.77 -6.27
C GLU A 47 0.80 3.17 -7.69
N GLU A 48 2.01 2.80 -8.13
CA GLU A 48 2.49 3.08 -9.47
C GLU A 48 1.68 2.34 -10.54
N VAL A 49 1.36 1.07 -10.33
CA VAL A 49 0.47 0.30 -11.23
C VAL A 49 -0.91 0.95 -11.31
N LEU A 50 -1.51 1.26 -10.15
CA LEU A 50 -2.86 1.86 -10.07
C LEU A 50 -2.92 3.31 -10.56
N SER A 51 -1.81 4.04 -10.58
CA SER A 51 -1.75 5.42 -11.07
C SER A 51 -1.37 5.53 -12.55
N TYR A 52 -0.84 4.47 -13.17
CA TYR A 52 -0.47 4.50 -14.57
C TYR A 52 -1.68 4.42 -15.50
N GLY A 53 -1.71 5.29 -16.50
CA GLY A 53 -2.76 5.28 -17.53
C GLY A 53 -4.16 5.66 -17.03
N VAL A 54 -4.29 6.31 -15.86
CA VAL A 54 -5.59 6.82 -15.37
C VAL A 54 -6.16 7.88 -16.31
N ARG A 55 -7.49 7.94 -16.44
CA ARG A 55 -8.15 9.01 -17.19
C ARG A 55 -7.92 10.36 -16.50
N LYS A 56 -7.85 11.45 -17.29
CA LYS A 56 -7.53 12.82 -16.82
C LYS A 56 -8.31 13.26 -15.57
N ARG A 57 -9.58 12.88 -15.43
CA ARG A 57 -10.42 13.24 -14.28
C ARG A 57 -9.94 12.65 -12.95
N TYR A 58 -9.15 11.58 -12.99
CA TYR A 58 -8.56 10.94 -11.81
C TYR A 58 -7.06 11.24 -11.67
N ALA A 59 -6.47 12.11 -12.50
CA ALA A 59 -5.05 12.46 -12.35
C ALA A 59 -4.77 13.04 -10.95
N THR A 60 -3.63 12.65 -10.36
CA THR A 60 -3.20 13.04 -9.01
C THR A 60 -3.35 14.54 -8.72
N SER A 61 -3.67 14.91 -7.48
CA SER A 61 -3.67 16.30 -7.01
C SER A 61 -2.80 16.47 -5.75
N LYS A 62 -2.71 17.69 -5.22
CA LYS A 62 -2.00 17.97 -3.95
C LYS A 62 -2.60 17.23 -2.75
N GLN A 63 -3.86 16.79 -2.85
CA GLN A 63 -4.60 16.17 -1.74
C GLN A 63 -4.68 14.65 -1.85
N LEU A 64 -4.89 14.12 -3.07
CA LEU A 64 -5.13 12.69 -3.28
C LEU A 64 -4.30 12.17 -4.46
N SER A 65 -3.76 10.96 -4.31
CA SER A 65 -3.20 10.21 -5.43
C SER A 65 -4.27 9.87 -6.46
N SER A 66 -3.85 9.45 -7.66
CA SER A 66 -4.81 9.08 -8.70
C SER A 66 -5.66 7.88 -8.27
N SER A 67 -5.03 6.89 -7.66
CA SER A 67 -5.71 5.70 -7.14
C SER A 67 -6.67 6.03 -5.99
N ALA A 68 -6.33 6.99 -5.11
CA ALA A 68 -7.22 7.45 -4.04
C ALA A 68 -8.46 8.17 -4.58
N LYS A 69 -8.35 8.90 -5.70
CA LYS A 69 -9.52 9.49 -6.38
C LYS A 69 -10.43 8.42 -6.99
N ILE A 70 -9.84 7.35 -7.54
CA ILE A 70 -10.59 6.18 -8.03
C ILE A 70 -11.29 5.50 -6.86
N LEU A 71 -10.60 5.30 -5.73
CA LEU A 71 -11.18 4.76 -4.50
C LEU A 71 -12.40 5.58 -4.03
N ALA A 72 -12.29 6.91 -4.01
CA ALA A 72 -13.38 7.81 -3.63
C ALA A 72 -14.61 7.65 -4.54
N ASP A 73 -14.41 7.59 -5.86
CA ASP A 73 -15.49 7.42 -6.83
C ASP A 73 -16.11 6.02 -6.76
N LEU A 74 -15.28 4.98 -6.55
CA LEU A 74 -15.74 3.61 -6.35
C LEU A 74 -16.57 3.46 -5.06
N GLY A 75 -16.18 4.17 -3.99
CA GLY A 75 -16.89 4.18 -2.70
C GLY A 75 -18.35 4.60 -2.79
N ARG A 76 -18.76 5.36 -3.82
CA ARG A 76 -20.17 5.72 -4.04
C ARG A 76 -21.09 4.52 -4.27
N ARG A 77 -20.53 3.38 -4.66
CA ARG A 77 -21.27 2.16 -5.01
C ARG A 77 -20.72 0.89 -4.36
N PHE A 78 -19.51 0.95 -3.81
CA PHE A 78 -18.84 -0.19 -3.21
C PHE A 78 -18.49 0.12 -1.74
N PRO A 79 -19.27 -0.42 -0.77
CA PRO A 79 -19.14 -0.08 0.65
C PRO A 79 -17.74 -0.31 1.24
N VAL A 80 -17.02 -1.34 0.78
CA VAL A 80 -15.65 -1.62 1.25
C VAL A 80 -14.69 -0.49 0.85
N ALA A 81 -14.81 0.05 -0.37
CA ALA A 81 -14.02 1.21 -0.80
C ALA A 81 -14.40 2.48 -0.03
N ALA A 82 -15.69 2.69 0.25
CA ALA A 82 -16.15 3.83 1.05
C ALA A 82 -15.57 3.80 2.47
N ALA A 83 -15.68 2.65 3.15
CA ALA A 83 -15.16 2.48 4.50
C ALA A 83 -13.64 2.71 4.57
N THR A 84 -12.89 2.20 3.58
CA THR A 84 -11.44 2.45 3.48
C THR A 84 -11.13 3.92 3.22
N PHE A 85 -11.87 4.58 2.32
CA PHE A 85 -11.68 6.00 2.03
C PHE A 85 -11.97 6.88 3.25
N ASP A 86 -13.07 6.62 3.96
CA ASP A 86 -13.48 7.39 5.14
C ASP A 86 -12.47 7.27 6.28
N LYS A 87 -11.86 6.09 6.48
CA LYS A 87 -10.77 5.89 7.45
C LYS A 87 -9.52 6.72 7.12
N CYS A 88 -9.27 6.99 5.84
CA CYS A 88 -8.07 7.70 5.40
C CYS A 88 -8.27 9.23 5.29
N TYR A 89 -9.46 9.65 4.87
CA TYR A 89 -9.71 11.02 4.40
C TYR A 89 -11.02 11.64 4.92
N GLY A 90 -11.80 10.92 5.72
CA GLY A 90 -13.08 11.40 6.25
C GLY A 90 -12.90 12.51 7.29
N ALA A 91 -13.86 13.44 7.37
CA ALA A 91 -13.83 14.54 8.34
C ALA A 91 -13.88 14.09 9.82
N LYS A 92 -14.26 12.83 10.08
CA LYS A 92 -14.25 12.19 11.41
C LYS A 92 -12.94 11.46 11.71
N SER A 93 -11.86 11.73 10.98
CA SER A 93 -10.51 11.20 11.22
C SER A 93 -9.85 11.71 12.52
N HIS A 94 -10.66 12.05 13.53
CA HIS A 94 -10.25 12.38 14.90
C HIS A 94 -11.07 11.60 15.94
N SER A 95 -11.88 10.62 15.52
CA SER A 95 -12.47 9.62 16.44
C SER A 95 -11.43 8.55 16.80
N SER A 96 -11.67 7.75 17.84
CA SER A 96 -10.70 6.76 18.38
C SER A 96 -10.10 5.80 17.33
N SER A 97 -10.89 5.39 16.33
CA SER A 97 -10.41 4.57 15.20
C SER A 97 -9.46 5.30 14.23
N SER A 98 -9.34 6.62 14.36
CA SER A 98 -8.46 7.44 13.56
C SER A 98 -7.13 7.76 14.24
N GLU A 99 -7.04 7.63 15.56
CA GLU A 99 -5.73 7.59 16.25
C GLU A 99 -4.90 6.39 15.74
N ASP A 100 -5.59 5.28 15.41
CA ASP A 100 -5.01 4.04 14.87
C ASP A 100 -4.35 4.20 13.50
N TYR A 101 -4.61 5.29 12.76
CA TYR A 101 -3.97 5.57 11.47
C TYR A 101 -3.36 6.96 11.38
N ALA A 102 -3.59 7.84 12.36
CA ALA A 102 -2.98 9.16 12.43
C ALA A 102 -1.44 9.09 12.33
N HIS A 103 -0.84 8.02 12.86
CA HIS A 103 0.59 7.77 12.79
C HIS A 103 1.08 7.27 11.41
N LEU A 104 0.18 6.72 10.58
CA LEU A 104 0.49 6.41 9.17
C LEU A 104 0.50 7.67 8.30
N VAL A 105 -0.15 8.74 8.76
CA VAL A 105 -0.16 10.05 8.11
C VAL A 105 1.11 10.80 8.51
N THR A 106 2.13 10.73 7.65
CA THR A 106 3.35 11.53 7.82
C THR A 106 3.35 12.73 6.86
N SER A 107 4.20 13.72 7.14
CA SER A 107 4.28 14.98 6.37
C SER A 107 4.65 14.77 4.90
N SER A 108 5.26 13.63 4.57
CA SER A 108 5.82 13.35 3.25
C SER A 108 4.72 13.15 2.19
N THR A 109 4.99 13.62 0.97
CA THR A 109 4.07 13.47 -0.17
C THR A 109 3.87 12.00 -0.54
N THR A 110 4.93 11.19 -0.51
CA THR A 110 4.88 9.76 -0.84
C THR A 110 3.97 9.00 0.13
N GLU A 111 4.07 9.31 1.41
CA GLU A 111 3.35 8.63 2.48
C GLU A 111 1.84 8.89 2.40
N ARG A 112 1.46 10.13 2.08
CA ARG A 112 0.05 10.47 1.79
C ARG A 112 -0.49 9.77 0.54
N ARG A 113 0.34 9.55 -0.48
CA ARG A 113 -0.08 8.89 -1.72
C ARG A 113 -0.40 7.40 -1.52
N ILE A 114 0.30 6.74 -0.59
CA ILE A 114 0.12 5.31 -0.31
C ILE A 114 -0.75 5.04 0.93
N LEU A 115 -1.25 6.07 1.61
CA LEU A 115 -1.98 5.94 2.88
C LEU A 115 -3.12 4.92 2.77
N TRP A 116 -3.98 5.06 1.77
CA TRP A 116 -5.14 4.16 1.61
C TRP A 116 -4.74 2.72 1.32
N LEU A 117 -3.60 2.49 0.66
CA LEU A 117 -3.07 1.15 0.42
C LEU A 117 -2.66 0.49 1.74
N ARG A 118 -1.96 1.24 2.60
CA ARG A 118 -1.57 0.74 3.92
C ARG A 118 -2.79 0.36 4.75
N VAL A 119 -3.78 1.26 4.80
CA VAL A 119 -5.04 1.00 5.51
C VAL A 119 -5.76 -0.21 4.91
N ALA A 120 -5.85 -0.30 3.58
CA ALA A 120 -6.53 -1.40 2.91
C ALA A 120 -5.86 -2.76 3.18
N ILE A 121 -4.53 -2.83 3.24
CA ILE A 121 -3.81 -4.07 3.58
C ILE A 121 -4.02 -4.45 5.04
N ILE A 122 -3.89 -3.49 5.96
CA ILE A 122 -4.14 -3.73 7.40
C ILE A 122 -5.55 -4.27 7.64
N GLU A 123 -6.52 -3.76 6.88
CA GLU A 123 -7.93 -4.16 6.98
C GLU A 123 -8.28 -5.37 6.08
N ASN A 124 -7.30 -6.00 5.44
CA ASN A 124 -7.48 -7.14 4.50
C ASN A 124 -8.52 -6.87 3.39
N SER A 125 -8.60 -5.63 2.91
CA SER A 125 -9.58 -5.19 1.90
C SER A 125 -8.96 -4.84 0.55
N LEU A 126 -7.62 -4.75 0.46
CA LEU A 126 -6.93 -4.28 -0.75
C LEU A 126 -7.26 -5.13 -1.98
N VAL A 127 -7.14 -6.46 -1.87
CA VAL A 127 -7.43 -7.39 -2.97
C VAL A 127 -8.87 -7.22 -3.48
N THR A 128 -9.83 -7.16 -2.56
CA THR A 128 -11.25 -6.99 -2.90
C THR A 128 -11.50 -5.68 -3.64
N ILE A 129 -10.89 -4.58 -3.17
CA ILE A 129 -10.99 -3.26 -3.81
C ILE A 129 -10.35 -3.28 -5.20
N VAL A 130 -9.14 -3.83 -5.35
CA VAL A 130 -8.42 -3.87 -6.63
C VAL A 130 -9.16 -4.72 -7.66
N ASN A 131 -9.70 -5.88 -7.26
CA ASN A 131 -10.51 -6.71 -8.15
C ASN A 131 -11.77 -5.97 -8.63
N GLU A 132 -12.40 -5.17 -7.78
CA GLU A 132 -13.53 -4.33 -8.18
C GLU A 132 -13.11 -3.19 -9.13
N ILE A 133 -11.90 -2.64 -8.95
CA ILE A 133 -11.32 -1.67 -9.89
C ILE A 133 -11.08 -2.33 -11.26
N ILE A 134 -10.49 -3.53 -11.30
CA ILE A 134 -10.20 -4.27 -12.54
C ILE A 134 -11.49 -4.60 -13.30
N LYS A 135 -12.55 -5.06 -12.61
CA LYS A 135 -13.86 -5.31 -13.23
C LYS A 135 -14.48 -4.08 -13.89
N ASN A 136 -14.13 -2.88 -13.39
CA ASN A 136 -14.64 -1.60 -13.86
C ASN A 136 -13.54 -0.76 -14.54
N ALA A 137 -12.48 -1.40 -15.06
CA ALA A 137 -11.26 -0.73 -15.51
C ALA A 137 -11.52 0.38 -16.53
N ASP A 138 -12.38 0.13 -17.52
CA ASP A 138 -12.69 1.07 -18.60
C ASP A 138 -13.24 2.40 -18.10
N LYS A 139 -13.91 2.39 -16.95
CA LYS A 139 -14.38 3.63 -16.31
C LYS A 139 -13.20 4.49 -15.88
N TYR A 140 -12.16 3.91 -15.28
CA TYR A 140 -11.12 4.64 -14.57
C TYR A 140 -9.84 4.86 -15.39
N TYR A 141 -9.55 3.94 -16.30
CA TYR A 141 -8.28 3.86 -17.00
C TYR A 141 -8.43 4.06 -18.51
N THR A 142 -7.32 4.39 -19.14
CA THR A 142 -7.13 4.32 -20.59
C THR A 142 -6.70 2.91 -20.99
N GLU A 143 -6.87 2.57 -22.26
CA GLU A 143 -6.44 1.30 -22.87
C GLU A 143 -4.93 1.02 -22.72
N TYR A 144 -4.14 2.04 -22.33
CA TYR A 144 -2.70 1.92 -22.12
C TYR A 144 -2.31 1.54 -20.69
N SER A 145 -3.25 1.40 -19.76
CA SER A 145 -2.93 0.99 -18.39
C SER A 145 -2.72 -0.51 -18.29
N ALA A 146 -1.92 -0.95 -17.32
CA ALA A 146 -1.83 -2.36 -16.98
C ALA A 146 -3.18 -2.93 -16.50
N ILE A 147 -4.03 -2.09 -15.92
CA ILE A 147 -5.35 -2.49 -15.38
C ILE A 147 -6.35 -2.84 -16.49
N CYS A 148 -6.37 -2.09 -17.61
CA CYS A 148 -7.17 -2.41 -18.80
C CYS A 148 -6.53 -3.47 -19.70
N HIS A 149 -5.27 -3.86 -19.45
CA HIS A 149 -4.59 -4.83 -20.29
C HIS A 149 -5.18 -6.23 -20.09
N PRO A 150 -5.49 -6.98 -21.16
CA PRO A 150 -6.21 -8.26 -21.09
C PRO A 150 -5.51 -9.33 -20.24
N VAL A 151 -4.20 -9.21 -20.07
CA VAL A 151 -3.40 -10.14 -19.24
C VAL A 151 -2.94 -9.50 -17.94
N TYR A 152 -2.52 -8.23 -17.96
CA TYR A 152 -1.82 -7.66 -16.80
C TYR A 152 -2.77 -7.26 -15.68
N GLY A 153 -4.03 -6.92 -15.98
CA GLY A 153 -5.01 -6.64 -14.96
C GLY A 153 -5.26 -7.86 -14.07
N GLU A 154 -5.45 -9.03 -14.69
CA GLU A 154 -5.67 -10.29 -13.97
C GLU A 154 -4.41 -10.73 -13.21
N VAL A 155 -3.23 -10.68 -13.84
CA VAL A 155 -1.95 -10.97 -13.17
C VAL A 155 -1.72 -10.06 -11.97
N PHE A 156 -2.08 -8.78 -12.08
CA PHE A 156 -1.97 -7.83 -10.97
C PHE A 156 -2.90 -8.20 -9.82
N GLY A 157 -4.15 -8.60 -10.09
CA GLY A 157 -5.08 -9.09 -9.07
C GLY A 157 -4.53 -10.27 -8.28
N TYR A 158 -4.12 -11.35 -8.98
CA TYR A 158 -3.56 -12.55 -8.33
C TYR A 158 -2.26 -12.27 -7.57
N LEU A 159 -1.44 -11.34 -8.08
CA LEU A 159 -0.18 -10.98 -7.43
C LEU A 159 -0.39 -10.47 -6.00
N LEU A 160 -1.52 -9.79 -5.74
CA LEU A 160 -1.78 -9.18 -4.45
C LEU A 160 -2.17 -10.21 -3.37
N ASP A 161 -2.69 -11.39 -3.73
CA ASP A 161 -3.21 -12.38 -2.77
C ASP A 161 -2.17 -12.80 -1.71
N GLY A 162 -0.94 -13.06 -2.14
CA GLY A 162 0.17 -13.42 -1.25
C GLY A 162 0.55 -12.31 -0.26
N PRO A 163 1.09 -11.17 -0.72
CA PRO A 163 1.54 -10.08 0.15
C PRO A 163 0.41 -9.39 0.92
N CYS A 164 -0.85 -9.44 0.48
CA CYS A 164 -1.97 -8.86 1.23
C CYS A 164 -2.50 -9.79 2.33
N SER A 165 -2.08 -11.05 2.38
CA SER A 165 -2.43 -11.99 3.45
C SER A 165 -1.53 -11.88 4.68
N ILE A 166 -0.51 -11.01 4.65
CA ILE A 166 0.46 -10.86 5.74
C ILE A 166 -0.16 -10.13 6.94
N ARG A 167 0.29 -10.48 8.16
CA ARG A 167 -0.10 -9.76 9.37
C ARG A 167 0.75 -8.51 9.55
N VAL A 168 0.14 -7.35 9.36
CA VAL A 168 0.77 -6.03 9.57
C VAL A 168 0.54 -5.55 11.01
N SER A 169 1.62 -5.22 11.72
CA SER A 169 1.56 -4.63 13.06
C SER A 169 1.41 -3.11 12.98
N ARG A 170 0.40 -2.59 13.69
CA ARG A 170 0.14 -1.16 13.94
C ARG A 170 0.78 -0.63 15.21
N LEU A 171 1.35 -1.51 16.04
CA LEU A 171 1.94 -1.10 17.32
C LEU A 171 3.12 -0.18 17.06
N LYS A 172 3.14 0.99 17.71
CA LYS A 172 4.30 1.86 17.76
C LYS A 172 5.49 0.99 18.14
N ILE A 173 6.55 1.03 17.33
CA ILE A 173 7.86 0.63 17.83
C ILE A 173 8.11 1.63 18.96
N ALA A 174 7.81 1.26 20.21
CA ALA A 174 8.46 1.89 21.33
C ALA A 174 9.95 1.75 21.01
N ASP A 175 10.73 2.82 21.17
CA ASP A 175 12.17 2.81 21.00
C ASP A 175 12.82 1.89 22.06
N THR A 176 12.50 0.60 22.06
CA THR A 176 13.43 -0.44 22.42
C THR A 176 14.44 -0.52 21.28
N ALA A 177 15.24 0.54 21.18
CA ALA A 177 16.67 0.31 21.25
C ALA A 177 16.88 -0.62 22.44
N ILE A 178 16.82 -1.94 22.19
CA ILE A 178 17.76 -2.84 22.83
C ILE A 178 19.10 -2.30 22.33
N SER A 179 19.58 -1.24 22.99
CA SER A 179 20.97 -0.88 22.96
C SER A 179 21.62 -2.14 23.47
N SER A 180 22.20 -2.92 22.55
CA SER A 180 23.16 -3.93 22.92
C SER A 180 24.11 -3.23 23.89
N PRO A 181 24.21 -3.66 25.15
CA PRO A 181 25.03 -2.97 26.12
C PRO A 181 26.41 -2.80 25.50
N THR A 182 26.91 -1.56 25.49
CA THR A 182 28.22 -1.30 24.89
C THR A 182 29.26 -2.15 25.63
N PRO A 183 30.35 -2.59 24.99
CA PRO A 183 31.36 -3.43 25.64
C PRO A 183 31.84 -2.89 27.01
N ALA A 184 31.83 -1.57 27.18
CA ALA A 184 32.13 -0.91 28.46
C ALA A 184 31.16 -1.26 29.61
N GLU A 185 29.87 -1.50 29.32
CA GLU A 185 28.86 -1.91 30.31
C GLU A 185 28.97 -3.39 30.67
N ILE A 186 29.44 -4.22 29.74
CA ILE A 186 29.71 -5.66 29.97
C ILE A 186 30.91 -5.84 30.92
N VAL A 187 31.96 -5.03 30.75
CA VAL A 187 33.17 -5.09 31.60
C VAL A 187 32.86 -4.70 33.05
N LYS A 188 31.96 -3.73 33.28
CA LYS A 188 31.56 -3.33 34.64
C LYS A 188 30.77 -4.40 35.41
N ARG A 189 30.10 -5.33 34.72
CA ARG A 189 29.35 -6.42 35.36
C ARG A 189 30.23 -7.61 35.75
N HIS A 190 31.38 -7.81 35.09
CA HIS A 190 32.30 -8.90 35.39
C HIS A 190 33.30 -8.59 36.52
N ASN A 191 33.41 -7.32 36.93
CA ASN A 191 34.33 -6.89 37.99
C ASN A 191 33.61 -6.64 39.32
N LYS A 192 32.53 -7.36 39.61
CA LYS A 192 31.82 -7.28 40.89
C LYS A 192 31.77 -8.64 41.57
#